data_AF-A0A835SVS5-F1
#
_entry.id   AF-A0A835SVS5-F1
#
_cell.length_a   1.000
_cell.length_b   1.000
_cell.length_c   1.000
_cell.angle_alpha   90.00
_cell.angle_beta   90.00
_cell.angle_gamma   90.00
#
_symmetry.space_group_name_H-M   'P 1'
#
loop_
_entity.id
_entity.type
_entity.pdbx_description
1 polymer ?
#
loop_
_entity_poly.entity_id
_entity_poly.type
_entity_poly.pdbx_seq_one_letter_code
_entity_poly.pdbx_strand_id
1 'polypeptide(L)'
;MSAPEALRDQYSLWAQPKGRLGEQLKAEIAHLAARHGAPAFPPHTTVLGDIERPGGRQEVLAVAAELAKKVKKYRINFTDVTRGPIYYQCVYLRVAKDDGAMAAAATAREVFGTTTGPYMPHLSLLYSDIPEEERAKAVEYETARLYGESSGYDTLLVENGYEVDSFAVWYTPVADKSLKSWCLVGEFELTG
;
A
#
# COMPACT_ATOMS: atom_id res chain seq x y z
N MET A 1 5.64 -3.99 -38.36
CA MET A 1 5.24 -5.00 -37.36
C MET A 1 5.82 -4.52 -36.04
N SER A 2 4.98 -3.94 -35.19
CA SER A 2 5.40 -3.49 -33.87
C SER A 2 5.84 -4.72 -33.07
N ALA A 3 6.98 -4.63 -32.37
CA ALA A 3 7.35 -5.66 -31.40
C ALA A 3 6.15 -5.91 -30.46
N PRO A 4 5.94 -7.16 -30.00
CA PRO A 4 4.98 -7.38 -28.93
C PRO A 4 5.32 -6.38 -27.82
N GLU A 5 4.32 -5.66 -27.35
CA GLU A 5 4.44 -4.75 -26.21
C GLU A 5 5.04 -5.58 -25.09
N ALA A 6 6.36 -5.46 -24.90
CA ALA A 6 7.06 -6.20 -23.87
C ALA A 6 6.29 -5.87 -22.60
N LEU A 7 5.74 -6.90 -21.94
CA LEU A 7 5.05 -6.73 -20.67
C LEU A 7 5.93 -5.83 -19.83
N ARG A 8 5.53 -4.58 -19.67
CA ARG A 8 6.38 -3.62 -18.98
C ARG A 8 6.41 -4.11 -17.56
N ASP A 9 7.61 -4.37 -17.06
CA ASP A 9 7.74 -4.79 -15.69
C ASP A 9 7.38 -3.59 -14.81
N GLN A 10 6.15 -3.60 -14.30
CA GLN A 10 5.63 -2.58 -13.41
C GLN A 10 5.90 -2.99 -11.98
N TYR A 11 6.50 -2.09 -11.22
CA TYR A 11 6.81 -2.30 -9.82
C TYR A 11 6.16 -1.23 -8.95
N SER A 12 6.04 -1.55 -7.67
CA SER A 12 5.66 -0.60 -6.63
C SER A 12 6.62 -0.69 -5.46
N LEU A 13 6.84 0.45 -4.82
CA LEU A 13 7.57 0.59 -3.57
C LEU A 13 6.56 0.75 -2.43
N TRP A 14 6.59 -0.17 -1.48
CA TRP A 14 5.64 -0.26 -0.39
C TRP A 14 6.33 -0.12 0.96
N ALA A 15 5.68 0.62 1.87
CA ALA A 15 5.91 0.50 3.30
C ALA A 15 4.91 -0.54 3.84
N GLN A 16 5.38 -1.56 4.57
CA GLN A 16 4.53 -2.65 5.05
C GLN A 16 4.56 -2.73 6.58
N PRO A 17 3.39 -2.80 7.25
CA PRO A 17 3.35 -3.05 8.68
C PRO A 17 3.85 -4.47 8.97
N LYS A 18 4.65 -4.61 10.02
CA LYS A 18 5.24 -5.88 10.49
C LYS A 18 4.65 -6.28 11.84
N GLY A 19 4.99 -7.49 12.30
CA GLY A 19 4.62 -7.98 13.62
C GLY A 19 3.11 -8.16 13.81
N ARG A 20 2.63 -7.96 15.04
CA ARG A 20 1.21 -8.18 15.41
C ARG A 20 0.26 -7.37 14.53
N LEU A 21 0.57 -6.10 14.32
CA LEU A 21 -0.29 -5.21 13.54
C LEU A 21 -0.38 -5.66 12.07
N GLY A 22 0.75 -6.06 11.48
CA GLY A 22 0.77 -6.58 10.11
C GLY A 22 -0.15 -7.80 9.94
N GLU A 23 -0.12 -8.76 10.87
CA GLU A 23 -0.99 -9.93 10.80
C GLU A 23 -2.47 -9.58 11.06
N GLN A 24 -2.76 -8.62 11.95
CA GLN A 24 -4.13 -8.12 12.16
C GLN A 24 -4.69 -7.48 10.90
N LEU A 25 -3.95 -6.55 10.28
CA LEU A 25 -4.37 -5.88 9.05
C LEU A 25 -4.55 -6.86 7.89
N LYS A 26 -3.66 -7.85 7.78
CA LYS A 26 -3.78 -8.93 6.79
C LYS A 26 -5.04 -9.76 6.99
N ALA A 27 -5.39 -10.08 8.24
CA ALA A 27 -6.61 -10.81 8.57
C ALA A 27 -7.86 -9.98 8.21
N GLU A 28 -7.87 -8.68 8.51
CA GLU A 28 -9.00 -7.79 8.18
C GLU A 28 -9.14 -7.59 6.66
N ILE A 29 -8.04 -7.39 5.92
CA ILE A 29 -8.07 -7.35 4.45
C ILE A 29 -8.66 -8.65 3.89
N ALA A 30 -8.22 -9.82 4.38
CA ALA A 30 -8.74 -11.11 3.92
C ALA A 30 -10.23 -11.30 4.23
N HIS A 31 -10.66 -10.89 5.43
CA HIS A 31 -12.06 -10.93 5.86
C HIS A 31 -12.94 -10.06 4.97
N LEU A 32 -12.56 -8.79 4.77
CA LEU A 32 -13.32 -7.86 3.95
C LEU A 32 -13.34 -8.30 2.48
N ALA A 33 -12.20 -8.77 1.95
CA ALA A 33 -12.12 -9.32 0.61
C ALA A 33 -13.09 -10.49 0.41
N ALA A 34 -13.14 -11.44 1.35
CA ALA A 34 -14.06 -12.58 1.30
C ALA A 34 -15.54 -12.14 1.31
N ARG A 35 -15.90 -11.13 2.10
CA ARG A 35 -17.27 -10.59 2.18
C ARG A 35 -17.75 -9.98 0.86
N HIS A 36 -16.84 -9.43 0.07
CA HIS A 36 -17.17 -8.73 -1.19
C HIS A 36 -16.73 -9.48 -2.45
N GLY A 37 -16.24 -10.72 -2.34
CA GLY A 37 -15.76 -11.51 -3.48
C GLY A 37 -14.55 -10.88 -4.19
N ALA A 38 -13.71 -10.18 -3.44
CA ALA A 38 -12.54 -9.44 -3.92
C ALA A 38 -11.22 -10.20 -3.66
N PRO A 39 -10.12 -9.86 -4.33
CA PRO A 39 -8.81 -10.42 -4.01
C PRO A 39 -8.29 -9.89 -2.67
N ALA A 40 -7.63 -10.75 -1.91
CA ALA A 40 -6.85 -10.36 -0.74
C ALA A 40 -5.41 -10.00 -1.16
N PHE A 41 -4.76 -9.14 -0.38
CA PHE A 41 -3.40 -8.68 -0.65
C PHE A 41 -2.66 -8.38 0.67
N PRO A 42 -1.32 -8.33 0.67
CA PRO A 42 -0.56 -7.95 1.86
C PRO A 42 -0.84 -6.49 2.24
N PRO A 43 -0.98 -6.15 3.54
CA PRO A 43 -1.15 -4.77 3.96
C PRO A 43 0.08 -3.93 3.55
N HIS A 44 -0.19 -2.75 3.00
CA HIS A 44 0.86 -1.84 2.56
C HIS A 44 0.34 -0.40 2.42
N THR A 45 1.24 0.55 2.61
CA THR A 45 1.09 1.93 2.14
C THR A 45 2.04 2.13 0.96
N THR A 46 1.48 2.39 -0.21
CA THR A 46 2.29 2.65 -1.42
C THR A 46 3.04 3.96 -1.28
N VAL A 47 4.37 3.90 -1.27
CA VAL A 47 5.25 5.09 -1.26
C VAL A 47 5.39 5.64 -2.68
N LEU A 48 5.56 4.75 -3.65
CA LEU A 48 5.59 5.05 -5.08
C LEU A 48 5.08 3.85 -5.87
N GLY A 49 4.11 4.06 -6.76
CA GLY A 49 3.60 3.02 -7.67
C GLY A 49 4.06 3.26 -9.11
N ASP A 50 3.63 2.38 -10.01
CA ASP A 50 3.82 2.48 -11.48
C ASP A 50 5.29 2.71 -11.88
N ILE A 51 6.21 2.04 -11.18
CA ILE A 51 7.64 2.14 -11.43
C ILE A 51 7.99 1.26 -12.63
N GLU A 52 8.43 1.89 -13.72
CA GLU A 52 8.98 1.24 -14.90
C GLU A 52 10.41 1.75 -15.16
N ARG A 53 11.35 0.85 -15.44
CA ARG A 53 12.74 1.20 -15.75
C ARG A 53 13.25 0.41 -16.97
N PRO A 54 14.04 1.03 -17.88
CA PRO A 54 14.60 0.32 -19.04
C PRO A 54 15.45 -0.90 -18.66
N GLY A 55 16.19 -0.85 -17.55
CA GLY A 55 16.96 -1.96 -17.00
C GLY A 55 16.13 -2.97 -16.19
N GLY A 56 14.80 -2.84 -16.19
CA GLY A 56 13.87 -3.75 -15.55
C GLY A 56 14.11 -3.93 -14.05
N ARG A 57 13.86 -5.14 -13.54
CA ARG A 57 13.95 -5.49 -12.12
C ARG A 57 15.25 -5.03 -11.45
N GLN A 58 16.38 -5.28 -12.09
CA GLN A 58 17.70 -5.05 -11.48
C GLN A 58 17.95 -3.56 -11.24
N GLU A 59 17.57 -2.71 -12.20
CA GLU A 59 17.67 -1.26 -12.04
C GLU A 59 16.72 -0.76 -10.95
N VAL A 60 15.48 -1.26 -10.90
CA VAL A 60 14.51 -0.89 -9.85
C VAL A 60 15.06 -1.23 -8.46
N LEU A 61 15.62 -2.42 -8.27
CA LEU A 61 16.20 -2.84 -7.00
C LEU A 61 17.43 -1.99 -6.62
N ALA A 62 18.30 -1.67 -7.58
CA ALA A 62 19.46 -0.81 -7.31
C ALA A 62 19.03 0.61 -6.88
N VAL A 63 18.04 1.19 -7.56
CA VAL A 63 17.50 2.52 -7.21
C VAL A 63 16.80 2.49 -5.86
N ALA A 64 16.04 1.44 -5.55
CA ALA A 64 15.41 1.26 -4.23
C ALA A 64 16.44 1.15 -3.09
N ALA A 65 17.57 0.46 -3.32
CA ALA A 65 18.66 0.39 -2.36
C ALA A 65 19.29 1.76 -2.09
N GLU A 66 19.48 2.60 -3.12
CA GLU A 66 19.98 3.97 -2.96
C GLU A 66 18.96 4.88 -2.25
N LEU A 67 17.67 4.70 -2.52
CA LEU A 67 16.60 5.40 -1.79
C LEU A 67 16.62 5.06 -0.30
N ALA A 68 16.78 3.78 0.05
CA ALA A 68 16.76 3.33 1.45
C ALA A 68 17.90 3.94 2.29
N LYS A 69 19.02 4.32 1.67
CA LYS A 69 20.14 5.05 2.30
C LYS A 69 19.87 6.54 2.52
N LYS A 70 18.83 7.08 1.89
CA LYS A 70 18.47 8.52 1.94
C LYS A 70 17.26 8.80 2.83
N VAL A 71 16.46 7.78 3.11
CA VAL A 71 15.22 7.92 3.87
C VAL A 71 15.44 7.44 5.29
N LYS A 72 15.12 8.31 6.25
CA LYS A 72 15.07 7.98 7.68
C LYS A 72 13.88 7.09 7.98
N LYS A 73 14.00 6.26 9.01
CA LYS A 73 12.84 5.59 9.60
C LYS A 73 11.78 6.62 9.98
N TYR A 74 10.51 6.31 9.72
CA TYR A 74 9.41 7.22 9.96
C TYR A 74 8.16 6.44 10.39
N ARG A 75 7.18 7.14 10.94
CA ARG A 75 5.92 6.56 11.35
C ARG A 75 4.82 6.86 10.33
N ILE A 76 3.98 5.87 10.07
CA ILE A 76 2.68 6.05 9.42
C ILE A 76 1.62 6.09 10.52
N ASN A 77 0.76 7.11 10.51
CA ASN A 77 -0.38 7.20 11.42
C ASN A 77 -1.70 7.10 10.64
N PHE A 78 -2.62 6.27 11.12
CA PHE A 78 -3.96 6.14 10.55
C PHE A 78 -4.90 7.19 11.17
N THR A 79 -5.81 7.72 10.37
CA THR A 79 -6.80 8.72 10.84
C THR A 79 -8.22 8.16 10.87
N ASP A 80 -8.68 7.59 9.75
CA ASP A 80 -10.06 7.15 9.57
C ASP A 80 -10.14 6.03 8.53
N VAL A 81 -11.19 5.20 8.61
CA VAL A 81 -11.60 4.36 7.47
C VAL A 81 -12.42 5.22 6.53
N THR A 82 -12.11 5.14 5.25
CA THR A 82 -12.78 5.92 4.20
C THR A 82 -12.77 5.13 2.89
N ARG A 83 -13.29 5.76 1.83
CA ARG A 83 -13.41 5.23 0.49
C ARG A 83 -13.01 6.25 -0.56
N GLY A 84 -12.85 5.77 -1.77
CA GLY A 84 -12.57 6.55 -2.97
C GLY A 84 -13.29 5.95 -4.17
N PRO A 85 -13.28 6.63 -5.33
CA PRO A 85 -14.08 6.22 -6.49
C PRO A 85 -13.40 5.14 -7.34
N ILE A 86 -12.08 4.92 -7.20
CA ILE A 86 -11.33 3.98 -8.04
C ILE A 86 -11.15 2.61 -7.37
N TYR A 87 -10.97 1.57 -8.19
CA TYR A 87 -10.79 0.17 -7.76
C TYR A 87 -9.78 -0.01 -6.62
N TYR A 88 -8.58 0.57 -6.77
CA TYR A 88 -7.49 0.47 -5.78
C TYR A 88 -7.68 1.35 -4.52
N GLN A 89 -8.75 2.13 -4.47
CA GLN A 89 -9.12 2.98 -3.35
C GLN A 89 -10.57 2.73 -2.93
N CYS A 90 -11.07 1.50 -3.08
CA CYS A 90 -12.46 1.17 -2.76
C CYS A 90 -12.77 1.41 -1.28
N VAL A 91 -12.04 0.76 -0.37
CA VAL A 91 -12.06 1.04 1.08
C VAL A 91 -10.63 1.03 1.58
N TYR A 92 -10.25 2.00 2.40
CA TYR A 92 -8.88 2.16 2.89
C TYR A 92 -8.83 2.90 4.23
N LEU A 93 -7.77 2.66 4.99
CA LEU A 93 -7.34 3.53 6.08
C LEU A 93 -6.64 4.75 5.49
N ARG A 94 -7.17 5.94 5.78
CA ARG A 94 -6.48 7.20 5.48
C ARG A 94 -5.26 7.32 6.39
N VAL A 95 -4.15 7.73 5.80
CA VAL A 95 -2.90 7.98 6.52
C VAL A 95 -2.70 9.49 6.65
N ALA A 96 -2.26 9.93 7.82
CA ALA A 96 -1.90 11.31 8.08
C ALA A 96 -0.74 11.75 7.17
N LYS A 97 -0.78 13.01 6.73
CA LYS A 97 0.29 13.61 5.90
C LYS A 97 1.43 14.12 6.78
N ASP A 98 1.95 13.24 7.62
CA ASP A 98 3.06 13.57 8.51
C ASP A 98 4.34 13.78 7.71
N ASP A 99 5.22 14.64 8.23
CA ASP A 99 6.46 15.06 7.53
C ASP A 99 7.29 13.87 7.05
N GLY A 100 7.41 12.81 7.86
CA GLY A 100 8.18 11.61 7.51
C GLY A 100 7.61 10.88 6.29
N ALA A 101 6.30 10.63 6.27
CA ALA A 101 5.65 9.94 5.15
C ALA A 101 5.67 10.78 3.86
N MET A 102 5.49 12.10 4.00
CA MET A 102 5.52 13.01 2.86
C MET A 102 6.94 13.18 2.31
N ALA A 103 7.95 13.28 3.17
CA ALA A 103 9.35 13.35 2.77
C ALA A 103 9.81 12.05 2.10
N ALA A 104 9.47 10.89 2.65
CA ALA A 104 9.79 9.59 2.04
C ALA A 104 9.26 9.47 0.60
N ALA A 105 8.00 9.85 0.37
CA ALA A 105 7.41 9.84 -0.97
C ALA A 105 8.05 10.88 -1.91
N ALA A 106 8.40 12.07 -1.40
CA ALA A 106 9.10 13.09 -2.19
C ALA A 106 10.50 12.62 -2.61
N THR A 107 11.29 12.06 -1.68
CA THR A 107 12.60 11.48 -1.98
C THR A 107 12.48 10.29 -2.94
N ALA A 108 11.47 9.43 -2.78
CA ALA A 108 11.21 8.35 -3.72
C ALA A 108 10.97 8.87 -5.14
N ARG A 109 10.13 9.90 -5.30
CA ARG A 109 9.88 10.53 -6.60
C ARG A 109 11.14 11.13 -7.21
N GLU A 110 11.96 11.80 -6.40
CA GLU A 110 13.23 12.38 -6.85
C GLU A 110 14.20 11.29 -7.33
N VAL A 111 14.44 10.26 -6.50
CA VAL A 111 15.37 9.17 -6.79
C VAL A 111 14.91 8.32 -7.97
N PHE A 112 13.60 8.09 -8.10
CA PHE A 112 13.03 7.39 -9.25
C PHE A 112 12.84 8.30 -10.48
N GLY A 113 13.00 9.62 -10.36
CA GLY A 113 12.82 10.56 -11.48
C GLY A 113 11.38 10.59 -12.01
N THR A 114 10.39 10.43 -11.13
CA THR A 114 8.97 10.29 -11.50
C THR A 114 8.18 11.55 -11.15
N THR A 115 7.36 12.02 -12.10
CA THR A 115 6.41 13.13 -11.90
C THR A 115 4.97 12.62 -11.77
N THR A 116 4.63 12.09 -10.60
CA THR A 116 3.23 11.70 -10.26
C THR A 116 2.45 12.88 -9.66
N GLY A 117 1.11 12.79 -9.67
CA GLY A 117 0.23 13.74 -8.98
C GLY A 117 0.45 13.84 -7.46
N PRO A 118 -0.32 14.68 -6.74
CA PRO A 118 -0.18 14.85 -5.30
C PRO A 118 -0.22 13.50 -4.55
N TYR A 119 0.72 13.31 -3.61
CA TYR A 119 0.75 12.10 -2.80
C TYR A 119 -0.42 12.09 -1.79
N MET A 120 -1.18 11.00 -1.79
CA MET A 120 -2.23 10.72 -0.81
C MET A 120 -1.91 9.37 -0.15
N PRO A 121 -1.24 9.36 1.01
CA PRO A 121 -0.91 8.10 1.68
C PRO A 121 -2.19 7.44 2.19
N HIS A 122 -2.27 6.13 2.01
CA HIS A 122 -3.37 5.29 2.48
C HIS A 122 -2.92 3.83 2.58
N LEU A 123 -3.63 3.03 3.38
CA LEU A 123 -3.50 1.58 3.41
C LEU A 123 -4.83 0.98 2.99
N SER A 124 -4.87 0.32 1.84
CA SER A 124 -6.11 -0.23 1.31
C SER A 124 -6.58 -1.44 2.10
N LEU A 125 -7.89 -1.52 2.33
CA LEU A 125 -8.57 -2.64 2.98
C LEU A 125 -9.33 -3.51 1.97
N LEU A 126 -9.80 -2.90 0.88
CA LEU A 126 -10.55 -3.57 -0.18
C LEU A 126 -10.19 -3.01 -1.55
N TYR A 127 -10.00 -3.89 -2.53
CA TYR A 127 -9.98 -3.57 -3.96
C TYR A 127 -11.21 -4.15 -4.64
N SER A 128 -12.13 -3.28 -5.08
CA SER A 128 -13.36 -3.71 -5.73
C SER A 128 -14.01 -2.57 -6.52
N ASP A 129 -14.83 -2.94 -7.50
CA ASP A 129 -15.68 -2.04 -8.25
C ASP A 129 -17.13 -2.06 -7.71
N ILE A 130 -17.34 -2.44 -6.43
CA ILE A 130 -18.67 -2.39 -5.80
C ILE A 130 -19.29 -0.98 -5.89
N PRO A 131 -20.64 -0.89 -5.96
CA PRO A 131 -21.34 0.40 -6.01
C PRO A 131 -21.03 1.29 -4.81
N GLU A 132 -21.16 2.61 -4.99
CA GLU A 132 -20.88 3.57 -3.93
C GLU A 132 -21.71 3.31 -2.66
N GLU A 133 -22.98 2.93 -2.76
CA GLU A 133 -23.78 2.58 -1.57
C GLU A 133 -23.14 1.45 -0.76
N GLU A 134 -22.60 0.43 -1.42
CA GLU A 134 -21.93 -0.70 -0.77
C GLU A 134 -20.56 -0.31 -0.19
N ARG A 135 -19.85 0.66 -0.81
CA ARG A 135 -18.64 1.24 -0.21
C ARG A 135 -18.95 1.96 1.10
N ALA A 136 -20.11 2.63 1.21
CA ALA A 136 -20.51 3.34 2.43
C ALA A 136 -20.69 2.35 3.57
N LYS A 137 -21.47 1.29 3.31
CA LYS A 137 -21.72 0.21 4.25
C LYS A 137 -20.44 -0.49 4.67
N ALA A 138 -19.51 -0.72 3.73
CA ALA A 138 -18.21 -1.31 4.04
C ALA A 138 -17.37 -0.39 4.95
N VAL A 139 -17.35 0.92 4.71
CA VAL A 139 -16.67 1.89 5.59
C VAL A 139 -17.26 1.89 6.99
N GLU A 140 -18.59 1.93 7.13
CA GLU A 140 -19.27 1.90 8.44
C GLU A 140 -18.97 0.59 9.18
N TYR A 141 -19.05 -0.54 8.47
CA TYR A 141 -18.77 -1.87 9.01
C TYR A 141 -17.32 -1.99 9.50
N GLU A 142 -16.35 -1.58 8.69
CA GLU A 142 -14.93 -1.63 9.05
C GLU A 142 -14.60 -0.63 10.14
N THR A 143 -15.20 0.56 10.15
CA THR A 143 -15.03 1.53 11.25
C THR A 143 -15.47 0.92 12.59
N ALA A 144 -16.63 0.26 12.62
CA ALA A 144 -17.12 -0.40 13.83
C ALA A 144 -16.22 -1.57 14.27
N ARG A 145 -15.66 -2.32 13.31
CA ARG A 145 -14.74 -3.43 13.61
C ARG A 145 -13.39 -2.95 14.14
N LEU A 146 -12.81 -1.91 13.52
CA LEU A 146 -11.47 -1.45 13.84
C LEU A 146 -11.44 -0.46 15.01
N TYR A 147 -12.53 0.27 15.28
CA TYR A 147 -12.58 1.34 16.28
C TYR A 147 -13.81 1.31 17.21
N GLY A 148 -14.78 0.41 17.02
CA GLY A 148 -16.02 0.38 17.82
C GLY A 148 -15.88 -0.30 19.18
N GLU A 149 -16.81 -0.04 20.10
CA GLU A 149 -16.83 -0.63 21.46
C GLU A 149 -16.95 -2.17 21.46
N SER A 150 -17.59 -2.73 20.43
CA SER A 150 -17.80 -4.17 20.23
C SER A 150 -16.68 -4.87 19.48
N SER A 151 -15.62 -4.15 19.11
CA SER A 151 -14.46 -4.66 18.38
C SER A 151 -13.73 -5.80 19.09
N GLY A 152 -13.94 -5.98 20.40
CA GLY A 152 -13.16 -6.88 21.24
C GLY A 152 -11.75 -6.30 21.44
N TYR A 153 -11.41 -5.96 22.68
CA TYR A 153 -10.15 -5.28 23.02
C TYR A 153 -8.85 -6.02 22.59
N ASP A 154 -8.95 -7.27 22.12
CA ASP A 154 -7.85 -8.09 21.60
C ASP A 154 -7.64 -8.03 20.08
N THR A 155 -8.64 -7.58 19.31
CA THR A 155 -8.69 -7.57 17.83
C THR A 155 -8.45 -6.20 17.19
N LEU A 156 -8.28 -5.15 18.00
CA LEU A 156 -8.07 -3.80 17.53
C LEU A 156 -6.73 -3.66 16.81
N LEU A 157 -6.66 -2.75 15.83
CA LEU A 157 -5.47 -1.93 15.64
C LEU A 157 -5.24 -1.21 16.98
N VAL A 158 -4.59 -1.87 17.94
CA VAL A 158 -4.20 -1.26 19.24
C VAL A 158 -3.27 -0.06 18.98
N GLU A 159 -2.68 -0.02 17.79
CA GLU A 159 -1.78 1.01 17.32
C GLU A 159 -2.44 1.78 16.16
N ASN A 160 -2.63 3.09 16.32
CA ASN A 160 -3.11 3.99 15.26
C ASN A 160 -2.04 4.25 14.18
N GLY A 161 -1.24 3.24 13.81
CA GLY A 161 -0.11 3.40 12.91
C GLY A 161 1.03 2.41 13.15
N TYR A 162 2.09 2.53 12.37
CA TYR A 162 3.28 1.66 12.46
C TYR A 162 4.56 2.40 12.10
N GLU A 163 5.67 1.90 12.64
CA GLU A 163 7.00 2.33 12.22
C GLU A 163 7.36 1.69 10.88
N VAL A 164 7.92 2.51 10.00
CA VAL A 164 8.49 2.10 8.72
C VAL A 164 10.00 2.05 8.89
N ASP A 165 10.54 0.84 8.84
CA ASP A 165 11.97 0.56 8.94
C ASP A 165 12.57 -0.03 7.67
N SER A 166 11.75 -0.35 6.67
CA SER A 166 12.17 -0.86 5.38
C SER A 166 11.20 -0.44 4.27
N PHE A 167 11.68 -0.51 3.03
CA PHE A 167 10.83 -0.53 1.84
C PHE A 167 10.87 -1.87 1.14
N ALA A 168 9.69 -2.34 0.75
CA ALA A 168 9.51 -3.52 -0.08
C ALA A 168 9.27 -3.13 -1.53
N VAL A 169 10.00 -3.72 -2.46
CA VAL A 169 9.77 -3.62 -3.89
C VAL A 169 8.92 -4.81 -4.32
N TRP A 170 7.79 -4.53 -4.94
CA TRP A 170 6.85 -5.52 -5.45
C TRP A 170 6.74 -5.43 -6.96
N TYR A 171 6.69 -6.58 -7.64
CA TYR A 171 6.20 -6.65 -9.01
C TYR A 171 4.66 -6.55 -8.95
N THR A 172 4.10 -5.55 -9.62
CA THR A 172 2.68 -5.15 -9.52
C THR A 172 2.15 -4.72 -10.88
N PRO A 173 1.92 -5.64 -11.83
CA PRO A 173 1.25 -5.29 -13.08
C PRO A 173 -0.21 -4.90 -12.77
N VAL A 174 -0.51 -3.60 -12.78
CA VAL A 174 -1.81 -3.07 -12.29
C VAL A 174 -2.99 -3.44 -13.21
N ALA A 175 -2.72 -4.04 -14.37
CA ALA A 175 -3.75 -4.65 -15.21
C ALA A 175 -4.27 -5.97 -14.64
N ASP A 176 -3.47 -6.69 -13.83
CA ASP A 176 -3.89 -7.92 -13.16
C ASP A 176 -4.71 -7.61 -11.91
N LYS A 177 -6.02 -7.39 -12.09
CA LYS A 177 -6.99 -7.24 -11.00
C LYS A 177 -7.21 -8.51 -10.16
N SER A 178 -6.64 -9.66 -10.54
CA SER A 178 -6.67 -10.85 -9.68
C SER A 178 -5.60 -10.81 -8.59
N LEU A 179 -4.59 -9.95 -8.76
CA LEU A 179 -3.40 -9.80 -7.91
C LEU A 179 -2.53 -11.06 -7.80
N LYS A 180 -2.82 -12.13 -8.55
CA LYS A 180 -2.11 -13.41 -8.45
C LYS A 180 -0.68 -13.35 -8.98
N SER A 181 -0.40 -12.42 -9.88
CA SER A 181 0.94 -12.19 -10.39
C SER A 181 1.80 -11.33 -9.46
N TRP A 182 1.20 -10.67 -8.46
CA TRP A 182 1.91 -9.74 -7.61
C TRP A 182 2.84 -10.49 -6.65
N CYS A 183 4.10 -10.06 -6.57
CA CYS A 183 5.08 -10.71 -5.71
C CYS A 183 6.16 -9.75 -5.20
N LEU A 184 6.65 -10.02 -4.00
CA LEU A 184 7.80 -9.35 -3.42
C LEU A 184 9.06 -9.70 -4.20
N VAL A 185 9.81 -8.69 -4.64
CA VAL A 185 11.05 -8.86 -5.42
C VAL A 185 12.31 -8.36 -4.71
N GLY A 186 12.17 -7.58 -3.64
CA GLY A 186 13.26 -7.15 -2.76
C GLY A 186 12.75 -6.33 -1.57
N GLU A 187 13.56 -6.24 -0.51
CA GLU A 187 13.28 -5.43 0.67
C GLU A 187 14.59 -4.76 1.13
N PHE A 188 14.51 -3.49 1.52
CA PHE A 188 15.67 -2.67 1.86
C PHE A 188 15.42 -1.90 3.16
N GLU A 189 16.29 -2.10 4.16
CA GLU A 189 16.22 -1.37 5.42
C GLU A 189 16.56 0.12 5.25
N LEU A 190 15.78 0.97 5.92
CA LEU A 190 15.97 2.42 5.95
C LEU A 190 17.14 2.77 6.87
N THR A 191 18.15 3.44 6.30
CA THR A 191 19.44 3.73 6.95
C THR A 191 19.87 5.19 6.84
N GLY A 192 19.00 6.08 6.35
CA GLY A 192 19.25 7.53 6.23
C GLY A 192 19.16 8.32 7.53
#